data_AF-H3NS12-F1
#
_entry.id   AF-H3NS12-F1
#
_cell.length_a   1.000
_cell.length_b   1.000
_cell.length_c   1.000
_cell.angle_alpha   90.00
_cell.angle_beta   90.00
_cell.angle_gamma   90.00
#
_symmetry.space_group_name_H-M   'P 1'
#
loop_
_entity.id
_entity.type
_entity.pdbx_description
1 polymer ?
#
loop_
_entity_poly.entity_id
_entity_poly.type
_entity_poly.pdbx_seq_one_letter_code
_entity_poly.pdbx_strand_id
1 'polypeptide(L)'
;MKSEHRARADFLRELRLFVRELYEFGDFTCTDPDRAMLEAKINGFIEAGLLIEVVSRDDMQKVIDECHVAIFSETRAERRDRINSAKGLGSVGAGDDEALTDWDVYDSPAFDRAKGSKSGGS
;
A
#
# COMPACT_ATOMS: atom_id res chain seq x y z
N MET A 1 -12.67 23.20 14.73
CA MET A 1 -12.04 21.88 14.60
C MET A 1 -13.12 20.92 14.08
N LYS A 2 -12.86 20.11 13.04
CA LYS A 2 -13.84 19.11 12.58
C LYS A 2 -14.00 18.05 13.69
N SER A 3 -15.15 17.39 13.79
CA SER A 3 -15.27 16.20 14.63
C SER A 3 -14.35 15.09 14.09
N GLU A 4 -13.82 14.24 14.97
CA GLU A 4 -12.93 13.12 14.59
C GLU A 4 -13.54 12.24 13.50
N HIS A 5 -14.83 11.90 13.65
CA HIS A 5 -15.54 11.10 12.64
C HIS A 5 -15.59 11.77 11.27
N ARG A 6 -15.72 13.10 11.22
CA ARG A 6 -15.72 13.86 9.97
C ARG A 6 -14.32 13.96 9.38
N ALA A 7 -13.29 14.09 10.21
CA ALA A 7 -11.89 14.07 9.76
C ALA A 7 -11.54 12.71 9.14
N ARG A 8 -11.89 11.60 9.79
CA ARG A 8 -11.73 10.23 9.27
C ARG A 8 -12.45 10.03 7.94
N ALA A 9 -13.72 10.42 7.86
CA ALA A 9 -14.52 10.27 6.64
C ALA A 9 -13.97 11.11 5.47
N ASP A 10 -13.57 12.35 5.74
CA ASP A 10 -12.95 13.22 4.72
C ASP A 10 -11.61 12.62 4.25
N PHE A 11 -10.78 12.12 5.17
CA PHE A 11 -9.49 11.49 4.84
C PHE A 11 -9.66 10.27 3.93
N LEU A 12 -10.54 9.32 4.31
CA LEU A 12 -10.76 8.11 3.53
C LEU A 12 -11.39 8.40 2.16
N ARG A 13 -12.21 9.47 2.05
CA ARG A 13 -12.72 9.93 0.77
C ARG A 13 -11.61 10.43 -0.14
N GLU A 14 -10.72 11.29 0.36
CA GLU A 14 -9.60 11.80 -0.45
C GLU A 14 -8.62 10.69 -0.83
N LEU A 15 -8.29 9.78 0.10
CA LEU A 15 -7.46 8.60 -0.20
C LEU A 15 -8.06 7.79 -1.36
N ARG A 16 -9.38 7.57 -1.33
CA ARG A 16 -10.08 6.85 -2.40
C ARG A 16 -9.92 7.52 -3.76
N LEU A 17 -9.97 8.86 -3.82
CA LEU A 17 -9.78 9.59 -5.07
C LEU A 17 -8.36 9.41 -5.61
N PHE A 18 -7.34 9.60 -4.76
CA PHE A 18 -5.97 9.43 -5.20
C PHE A 18 -5.65 8.01 -5.64
N VAL A 19 -6.12 6.99 -4.91
CA VAL A 19 -5.84 5.59 -5.27
C VAL A 19 -6.55 5.20 -6.56
N ARG A 20 -7.77 5.70 -6.82
CA ARG A 20 -8.44 5.46 -8.11
C ARG A 20 -7.65 6.08 -9.25
N GLU A 21 -7.24 7.34 -9.10
CA GLU A 21 -6.40 8.04 -10.07
C GLU A 21 -5.10 7.25 -10.35
N LEU A 22 -4.43 6.77 -9.29
CA LEU A 22 -3.22 5.95 -9.42
C LEU A 22 -3.44 4.68 -10.24
N TYR A 23 -4.55 3.97 -10.00
CA TYR A 23 -4.86 2.73 -10.72
C TYR A 23 -5.41 2.98 -12.13
N GLU A 24 -5.97 4.15 -12.41
CA GLU A 24 -6.32 4.58 -13.77
C GLU A 24 -5.06 4.81 -14.63
N PHE A 25 -3.95 5.26 -14.05
CA PHE A 25 -2.63 5.30 -14.73
C PHE A 25 -2.08 3.90 -15.05
N GLY A 26 -2.47 2.88 -14.30
CA GLY A 26 -2.04 1.50 -14.48
C GLY A 26 -1.54 0.84 -13.20
N ASP A 27 -1.23 -0.45 -13.32
CA ASP A 27 -0.76 -1.25 -12.19
C ASP A 27 0.72 -0.99 -11.84
N PHE A 28 1.26 -1.77 -10.90
CA PHE A 28 2.65 -1.66 -10.43
C PHE A 28 3.71 -1.90 -11.50
N THR A 29 3.33 -2.33 -12.72
CA THR A 29 4.26 -2.48 -13.85
C THR A 29 4.35 -1.24 -14.72
N CYS A 30 3.50 -0.23 -14.49
CA CYS A 30 3.52 1.02 -15.21
C CYS A 30 4.74 1.86 -14.82
N THR A 31 5.51 2.28 -15.83
CA THR A 31 6.75 3.07 -15.68
C THR A 31 6.54 4.57 -15.94
N ASP A 32 5.30 5.03 -15.94
CA ASP A 32 4.97 6.45 -16.16
C ASP A 32 5.49 7.30 -14.97
N PRO A 33 6.29 8.35 -15.23
CA PRO A 33 6.81 9.21 -14.16
C PRO A 33 5.71 9.95 -13.38
N ASP A 34 4.58 10.28 -14.02
CA ASP A 34 3.47 10.96 -13.35
C ASP A 34 2.76 10.01 -12.37
N ARG A 35 2.65 8.73 -12.74
CA ARG A 35 2.18 7.67 -11.83
C ARG A 35 3.10 7.55 -10.61
N ALA A 36 4.43 7.52 -10.83
CA ALA A 36 5.40 7.42 -9.74
C ALA A 36 5.33 8.64 -8.80
N MET A 37 5.11 9.84 -9.34
CA MET A 37 4.90 11.06 -8.56
C MET A 37 3.62 10.97 -7.71
N LEU A 38 2.52 10.48 -8.29
CA LEU A 38 1.26 10.29 -7.59
C LEU A 38 1.38 9.24 -6.49
N GLU A 39 2.08 8.14 -6.74
CA GLU A 39 2.38 7.10 -5.74
C GLU A 39 3.15 7.68 -4.54
N ALA A 40 4.19 8.48 -4.79
CA ALA A 40 4.94 9.15 -3.72
C ALA A 40 4.06 10.11 -2.91
N LYS A 41 3.17 10.87 -3.57
CA LYS A 41 2.19 11.74 -2.91
C LYS A 41 1.22 10.95 -2.03
N ILE A 42 0.69 9.83 -2.52
CA ILE A 42 -0.22 8.96 -1.78
C ILE A 42 0.46 8.41 -0.52
N ASN A 43 1.71 7.92 -0.66
CA ASN A 43 2.47 7.42 0.47
C ASN A 43 2.65 8.49 1.54
N GLY A 44 3.03 9.72 1.16
CA GLY A 44 3.13 10.83 2.12
C GLY A 44 1.79 11.21 2.77
N PHE A 45 0.68 11.13 2.04
CA PHE A 45 -0.67 11.37 2.58
C PHE A 45 -1.08 10.32 3.60
N ILE A 46 -0.77 9.05 3.34
CA ILE A 46 -1.02 7.91 4.22
C ILE A 46 -0.22 8.02 5.51
N GLU A 47 1.09 8.26 5.40
CA GLU A 47 1.96 8.43 6.58
C GLU A 47 1.51 9.61 7.45
N ALA A 48 1.10 10.72 6.82
CA ALA A 48 0.55 11.84 7.57
C ALA A 48 -0.72 11.44 8.34
N GLY A 49 -1.62 10.67 7.73
CA GLY A 49 -2.85 10.18 8.35
C GLY A 49 -2.62 9.22 9.52
N LEU A 50 -1.62 8.36 9.41
CA LEU A 50 -1.17 7.48 10.49
C LEU A 50 -0.55 8.28 11.64
N LEU A 51 0.36 9.21 11.33
CA LEU A 51 1.09 10.00 12.32
C LEU A 51 0.17 10.85 13.20
N ILE A 52 -0.90 11.42 12.62
CA ILE A 52 -1.88 12.21 13.38
C ILE A 52 -3.07 11.36 13.88
N GLU A 53 -2.98 10.04 13.75
CA GLU A 53 -3.96 9.06 14.23
C GLU A 53 -5.40 9.30 13.72
N VAL A 54 -5.55 9.84 12.50
CA VAL A 54 -6.88 10.12 11.90
C VAL A 54 -7.55 8.83 11.41
N VAL A 55 -6.75 7.85 11.00
CA VAL A 55 -7.18 6.55 10.45
C VAL A 55 -6.20 5.45 10.86
N SER A 56 -6.68 4.21 10.89
CA SER A 56 -5.83 3.03 11.04
C SER A 56 -5.28 2.54 9.69
N ARG A 57 -4.19 1.77 9.74
CA ARG A 57 -3.64 1.06 8.56
C ARG A 57 -4.70 0.18 7.88
N ASP A 58 -5.48 -0.55 8.67
CA ASP A 58 -6.56 -1.42 8.19
C ASP A 58 -7.65 -0.66 7.43
N ASP A 59 -8.03 0.53 7.91
CA ASP A 59 -9.04 1.37 7.24
C ASP A 59 -8.57 1.81 5.86
N MET A 60 -7.29 2.17 5.75
CA MET A 60 -6.70 2.60 4.49
C MET A 60 -6.49 1.43 3.52
N GLN A 61 -6.03 0.27 4.02
CA GLN A 61 -5.85 -0.92 3.20
C GLN A 61 -7.18 -1.36 2.57
N LYS A 62 -8.29 -1.33 3.33
CA LYS A 62 -9.63 -1.61 2.78
C LYS A 62 -9.99 -0.69 1.62
N VAL A 63 -9.74 0.61 1.74
CA VAL A 63 -9.99 1.57 0.65
C VAL A 63 -9.13 1.24 -0.58
N ILE A 64 -7.86 0.89 -0.38
CA ILE A 64 -6.94 0.55 -1.47
C ILE A 64 -7.40 -0.71 -2.20
N ASP A 65 -7.72 -1.76 -1.46
CA ASP A 65 -8.17 -3.04 -2.02
C ASP A 65 -9.50 -2.89 -2.76
N GLU A 66 -10.46 -2.12 -2.21
CA GLU A 66 -11.72 -1.81 -2.86
C GLU A 66 -11.52 -1.06 -4.19
N CYS A 67 -10.64 -0.05 -4.21
CA CYS A 67 -10.31 0.69 -5.42
C CYS A 67 -9.64 -0.21 -6.47
N HIS A 68 -8.73 -1.07 -6.02
CA HIS A 68 -8.05 -2.00 -6.89
C HIS A 68 -9.06 -2.93 -7.56
N VAL A 69 -9.87 -3.65 -6.78
CA VAL A 69 -10.89 -4.56 -7.32
C VAL A 69 -11.86 -3.82 -8.26
N ALA A 70 -12.27 -2.59 -7.91
CA ALA A 70 -13.19 -1.80 -8.75
C ALA A 70 -12.63 -1.46 -10.13
N ILE A 71 -11.34 -1.16 -10.25
CA ILE A 71 -10.70 -0.78 -11.53
C ILE A 71 -10.32 -2.00 -12.33
N PHE A 72 -9.93 -3.05 -11.64
CA PHE A 72 -9.20 -4.14 -12.24
C PHE A 72 -9.93 -5.47 -12.26
N SER A 73 -11.07 -5.58 -11.58
CA SER A 73 -11.89 -6.79 -11.45
C SER A 73 -11.17 -8.03 -10.90
N GLU A 74 -10.03 -7.83 -10.23
CA GLU A 74 -9.27 -8.86 -9.54
C GLU A 74 -8.59 -8.24 -8.31
N THR A 75 -8.31 -9.07 -7.31
CA THR A 75 -7.52 -8.67 -6.14
C THR A 75 -6.08 -8.39 -6.53
N ARG A 76 -5.35 -7.66 -5.67
CA ARG A 76 -3.94 -7.36 -5.88
C ARG A 76 -3.08 -8.64 -5.96
N ALA A 77 -3.35 -9.59 -5.06
CA ALA A 77 -2.72 -10.90 -5.05
C ALA A 77 -2.97 -11.69 -6.35
N GLU A 78 -4.22 -11.81 -6.81
CA GLU A 78 -4.57 -12.48 -8.06
C GLU A 78 -3.87 -11.84 -9.27
N ARG A 79 -3.83 -10.50 -9.32
CA ARG A 79 -3.13 -9.76 -10.39
C ARG A 79 -1.66 -10.12 -10.43
N ARG A 80 -0.98 -10.09 -9.28
CA ARG A 80 0.45 -10.39 -9.21
C ARG A 80 0.72 -11.83 -9.63
N ASP A 81 -0.06 -12.80 -9.14
CA ASP A 81 0.10 -14.20 -9.53
C ASP A 81 -0.07 -14.37 -11.04
N ARG A 82 -1.05 -13.70 -11.65
CA ARG A 82 -1.27 -13.68 -13.10
C ARG A 82 -0.07 -13.08 -13.85
N ILE A 83 0.45 -11.94 -13.41
CA ILE A 83 1.59 -11.25 -14.03
C ILE A 83 2.90 -12.05 -13.89
N ASN A 84 3.17 -12.59 -12.69
CA ASN A 84 4.37 -13.38 -12.42
C ASN A 84 4.35 -14.67 -13.24
N SER A 85 3.22 -15.38 -13.23
CA SER A 85 3.01 -16.58 -14.06
C SER A 85 3.23 -16.28 -15.54
N ALA A 86 2.71 -15.15 -16.06
CA ALA A 86 2.92 -14.72 -17.43
C ALA A 86 4.40 -14.40 -17.76
N LYS A 87 5.17 -13.95 -16.77
CA LYS A 87 6.62 -13.65 -16.91
C LYS A 87 7.52 -14.87 -16.65
N GLY A 88 6.96 -16.04 -16.34
CA GLY A 88 7.73 -17.23 -15.97
C GLY A 88 8.49 -17.10 -14.63
N LEU A 89 8.17 -16.06 -13.87
CA LEU A 89 8.56 -15.91 -12.48
C LEU A 89 7.52 -16.73 -11.71
N GLY A 90 7.88 -17.85 -11.09
CA GLY A 90 6.91 -18.68 -10.35
C GLY A 90 6.09 -17.87 -9.34
N SER A 91 5.00 -18.42 -8.79
CA SER A 91 4.19 -17.71 -7.79
C SER A 91 5.09 -17.21 -6.65
N VAL A 92 5.31 -15.90 -6.64
CA VAL A 92 5.91 -15.20 -5.52
C VAL A 92 4.72 -15.02 -4.58
N GLY A 93 4.59 -15.92 -3.61
CA GLY A 93 3.46 -15.96 -2.70
C GLY A 93 3.14 -14.56 -2.16
N ALA A 94 1.87 -14.35 -1.80
CA ALA A 94 1.38 -13.10 -1.23
C ALA A 94 2.07 -12.75 0.10
N GLY A 95 3.33 -12.32 0.02
CA GLY A 95 4.02 -11.66 1.11
C GLY A 95 3.43 -10.28 1.34
N ASP A 96 3.68 -9.76 2.54
CA ASP A 96 3.25 -8.45 3.06
C ASP A 96 3.60 -7.23 2.18
N ASP A 97 4.28 -7.42 1.05
CA ASP A 97 4.62 -6.38 0.06
C ASP A 97 3.40 -5.62 -0.51
N GLU A 98 2.17 -6.08 -0.26
CA GLU A 98 0.95 -5.37 -0.67
C GLU A 98 0.25 -4.59 0.43
N ALA A 99 0.60 -4.87 1.69
CA ALA A 99 0.20 -3.99 2.76
C ALA A 99 0.86 -2.63 2.54
N LEU A 100 0.23 -1.57 3.04
CA LEU A 100 0.92 -0.30 3.19
C LEU A 100 2.31 -0.53 3.77
N THR A 101 3.34 0.04 3.14
CA THR A 101 4.73 -0.11 3.58
C THR A 101 4.83 0.18 5.07
N ASP A 102 5.35 -0.78 5.81
CA ASP A 102 5.55 -0.64 7.25
C ASP A 102 6.82 0.17 7.52
N TRP A 103 6.67 1.48 7.65
CA TRP A 103 7.79 2.39 7.93
C TRP A 103 8.29 2.29 9.37
N ASP A 104 7.49 1.72 10.29
CA ASP A 104 7.86 1.52 11.70
C ASP A 104 9.07 0.58 11.84
N VAL A 105 9.34 -0.25 10.81
CA VAL A 105 10.57 -1.05 10.71
C VAL A 105 11.81 -0.16 10.84
N TYR A 106 11.78 1.09 10.37
CA TYR A 106 12.91 2.00 10.41
C TYR A 106 13.05 2.79 11.72
N ASP A 107 12.06 2.76 12.62
CA ASP A 107 12.13 3.38 13.95
C ASP A 107 13.13 2.66 14.87
N SER A 108 13.39 1.38 14.59
CA SER A 108 14.44 0.62 15.27
C SER A 108 15.81 0.87 14.62
N PRO A 109 16.90 1.03 15.40
CA PRO A 109 18.26 1.16 14.87
C PRO A 109 18.64 0.05 13.87
N ALA A 110 19.50 0.38 12.90
CA ALA A 110 19.89 -0.55 11.83
C ALA A 110 20.49 -1.88 12.33
N PHE A 111 21.15 -1.87 13.49
CA PHE A 111 21.70 -3.07 14.11
C PHE A 111 20.61 -4.04 14.62
N ASP A 112 19.50 -3.50 15.12
CA ASP A 112 18.39 -4.31 15.63
C ASP A 112 17.62 -4.97 14.48
N ARG A 113 17.52 -4.29 13.33
CA ARG A 113 16.94 -4.84 12.10
C ARG A 113 17.73 -6.05 11.57
N ALA A 114 19.06 -6.05 11.66
CA ALA A 114 19.89 -7.12 11.10
C ALA A 114 19.78 -8.45 11.88
N LYS A 115 19.45 -8.41 13.18
CA LYS A 115 19.37 -9.59 14.05
C LYS A 115 18.16 -10.48 13.80
N GLY A 116 17.07 -9.95 13.23
CA GLY A 116 15.86 -10.74 12.91
C GLY A 116 16.03 -11.75 11.77
N SER A 117 17.10 -11.64 10.97
CA SER A 117 17.33 -12.50 9.79
C SER A 117 18.05 -13.83 10.08
N LYS A 118 18.47 -14.09 11.32
CA LYS A 118 19.20 -15.31 11.71
C LYS A 118 18.61 -15.96 12.96
N SER A 119 17.44 -16.59 12.83
CA SER A 119 17.00 -17.62 13.76
C SER A 119 16.15 -18.68 13.06
N GLY A 120 16.82 -19.49 12.24
CA GLY A 120 16.24 -20.65 11.56
C GLY A 120 17.34 -21.67 11.31
N GLY A 121 17.77 -22.33 12.38
CA GLY A 121 18.85 -23.31 12.35
C GLY A 121 19.00 -23.92 13.74
N SER A 122 18.13 -24.88 14.05
CA SER A 122 18.40 -25.92 15.05
C SER A 122 18.94 -27.15 14.35
#